data_AF-A0A7Y0XGM1-F1
#
_entry.id   AF-A0A7Y0XGM1-F1
#
_cell.length_a   1.000
_cell.length_b   1.000
_cell.length_c   1.000
_cell.angle_alpha   90.00
_cell.angle_beta   90.00
_cell.angle_gamma   90.00
#
_symmetry.space_group_name_H-M   'P 1'
#
loop_
_entity.id
_entity.type
_entity.pdbx_description
1 polymer ?
#
loop_
_entity_poly.entity_id
_entity_poly.type
_entity_poly.pdbx_seq_one_letter_code
_entity_poly.pdbx_strand_id
1 'polypeptide(L)' 'MNKLHKLFKPNSVAVIGASQKALRAGHVVMRNLLQSGFGGAIMPVTPRYKAVSGVIAYPDVASL' A
#
# COMPACT_ATOMS: atom_id res chain seq x y z
N MET A 1 9.24 24.75 -0.36
CA MET A 1 8.88 23.32 -0.54
C MET A 1 7.52 23.26 -1.25
N ASN A 2 7.43 22.62 -2.42
CA ASN A 2 6.19 22.60 -3.21
C ASN A 2 5.11 21.74 -2.49
N LYS A 3 3.87 22.23 -2.39
CA LYS A 3 2.80 21.60 -1.59
C LYS A 3 2.46 20.17 -2.03
N LEU A 4 2.74 19.81 -3.27
CA LEU A 4 2.45 18.49 -3.85
C LEU A 4 3.63 17.51 -3.84
N HIS A 5 4.80 17.92 -3.32
CA HIS A 5 5.99 17.04 -3.34
C HIS A 5 5.71 15.69 -2.67
N LYS A 6 5.00 15.69 -1.53
CA LYS A 6 4.66 14.46 -0.80
C LYS A 6 3.68 13.55 -1.55
N LEU A 7 2.90 14.09 -2.50
CA LEU A 7 1.97 13.31 -3.31
C LEU A 7 2.70 12.56 -4.43
N PHE A 8 3.63 13.23 -5.12
CA PHE A 8 4.34 12.66 -6.27
C PHE A 8 5.64 11.94 -5.89
N LYS A 9 6.24 12.28 -4.74
CA LYS A 9 7.46 11.67 -4.21
C LYS A 9 7.30 11.35 -2.71
N PRO A 10 6.38 10.45 -2.34
CA PRO A 10 6.24 10.01 -0.95
C PRO A 10 7.40 9.10 -0.56
N ASN A 11 7.76 9.12 0.73
CA ASN A 11 8.69 8.14 1.31
C ASN A 11 8.00 6.81 1.66
N SER A 12 6.66 6.81 1.73
CA SER A 12 5.86 5.66 2.10
C SER A 12 4.42 5.81 1.62
N VAL A 13 3.73 4.71 1.32
CA VAL A 13 2.34 4.67 0.87
C VAL A 13 1.58 3.60 1.65
N ALA A 14 0.47 3.98 2.29
CA ALA A 14 -0.48 3.03 2.86
C ALA A 14 -1.60 2.72 1.85
N VAL A 15 -1.88 1.43 1.61
CA VAL A 15 -2.93 1.00 0.67
C VAL A 15 -4.13 0.49 1.48
N ILE A 16 -5.10 1.38 1.71
CA ILE A 16 -6.35 1.05 2.41
C ILE A 16 -7.25 0.21 1.51
N GLY A 17 -7.72 -0.93 2.01
CA GLY A 17 -8.47 -1.90 1.22
C GLY A 17 -7.57 -2.84 0.42
N ALA A 18 -6.31 -3.01 0.84
CA ALA A 18 -5.39 -4.01 0.29
C ALA A 18 -6.02 -5.42 0.32
N SER A 19 -5.78 -6.20 -0.72
CA SER A 19 -6.47 -7.48 -0.94
C SER A 19 -5.59 -8.50 -1.65
N GLN A 20 -5.72 -9.76 -1.25
CA GLN A 20 -5.12 -10.91 -1.96
C GLN A 20 -5.96 -11.37 -3.16
N LYS A 21 -7.26 -11.01 -3.20
CA LYS A 21 -8.14 -11.36 -4.32
C LYS A 21 -7.74 -10.58 -5.56
N ALA A 22 -7.38 -11.31 -6.62
CA ALA A 22 -7.05 -10.75 -7.92
C ALA A 22 -8.16 -9.82 -8.44
N LEU A 23 -7.76 -8.83 -9.25
CA LEU A 23 -8.63 -7.82 -9.88
C LEU A 23 -9.37 -6.86 -8.94
N ARG A 24 -9.29 -7.01 -7.61
CA ARG A 24 -9.74 -5.96 -6.70
C ARG A 24 -8.82 -4.74 -6.77
N ALA A 25 -9.36 -3.54 -6.68
CA ALA A 25 -8.59 -2.30 -6.76
C ALA A 25 -7.37 -2.30 -5.82
N GLY A 26 -7.53 -2.67 -4.54
CA GLY A 26 -6.42 -2.76 -3.60
C GLY A 26 -5.34 -3.79 -3.96
N HIS A 27 -5.73 -4.90 -4.62
CA HIS A 27 -4.75 -5.86 -5.15
C HIS A 27 -3.97 -5.27 -6.34
N VAL A 28 -4.68 -4.61 -7.27
CA VAL A 28 -4.08 -3.98 -8.44
C VAL A 28 -3.11 -2.86 -8.04
N VAL A 29 -3.50 -1.99 -7.11
CA VAL A 29 -2.64 -0.90 -6.61
C VAL A 29 -1.39 -1.45 -5.91
N MET A 30 -1.54 -2.44 -5.02
CA MET A 30 -0.39 -3.10 -4.38
C MET A 30 0.58 -3.66 -5.41
N ARG A 31 0.06 -4.38 -6.42
CA ARG A 31 0.87 -4.97 -7.48
C ARG A 31 1.58 -3.89 -8.30
N ASN A 32 0.90 -2.80 -8.66
CA ASN A 32 1.50 -1.71 -9.42
C ASN A 32 2.66 -1.05 -8.65
N LEU A 33 2.49 -0.78 -7.35
CA LEU A 33 3.55 -0.18 -6.52
C LEU A 33 4.76 -1.10 -6.35
N LEU A 34 4.52 -2.40 -6.14
CA LEU A 34 5.59 -3.39 -6.00
C LEU A 34 6.34 -3.61 -7.31
N GLN A 35 5.63 -3.68 -8.44
CA GLN A 35 6.22 -3.92 -9.75
C GLN A 35 6.89 -2.69 -10.36
N SER A 36 6.47 -1.48 -9.99
CA SER A 36 7.09 -0.24 -10.46
C SER A 36 8.43 0.07 -9.81
N GLY A 37 8.83 -0.70 -8.78
CA GLY A 37 10.05 -0.46 -8.03
C GLY A 37 9.96 0.78 -7.12
N PHE A 38 8.78 1.10 -6.60
CA PHE A 38 8.63 2.18 -5.63
C PHE A 38 9.58 1.97 -4.44
N GLY A 39 10.53 2.90 -4.27
CA GLY A 39 11.62 2.76 -3.29
C GLY A 39 11.24 3.08 -1.84
N GLY A 40 10.00 3.48 -1.59
CA GLY A 40 9.49 3.77 -0.26
C GLY A 40 8.77 2.57 0.37
N ALA A 41 8.41 2.70 1.65
CA ALA A 41 7.65 1.66 2.35
C ALA A 41 6.21 1.53 1.78
N ILE A 42 5.78 0.32 1.47
CA ILE A 42 4.41 0.01 1.04
C ILE A 42 3.72 -0.72 2.19
N MET A 43 2.65 -0.14 2.74
CA MET A 43 1.97 -0.65 3.93
C MET A 43 0.52 -1.03 3.59
N PRO A 44 0.20 -2.32 3.40
CA PRO A 44 -1.17 -2.73 3.18
C PRO A 44 -2.01 -2.56 4.44
N VAL A 45 -3.19 -1.94 4.31
CA VAL A 45 -4.13 -1.73 5.42
C VAL A 45 -5.44 -2.45 5.13
N THR A 46 -5.74 -3.48 5.92
CA THR A 46 -6.94 -4.31 5.82
C THR A 46 -7.10 -5.17 7.07
N PRO A 47 -8.29 -5.25 7.67
CA PRO A 47 -8.56 -6.16 8.79
C PRO A 47 -8.68 -7.63 8.34
N ARG A 48 -8.77 -7.90 7.03
CA ARG A 48 -9.12 -9.22 6.48
C ARG A 48 -7.93 -10.14 6.30
N TYR A 49 -6.74 -9.61 6.10
CA TYR A 49 -5.55 -10.37 5.73
C TYR A 49 -4.40 -10.03 6.66
N LYS A 50 -3.61 -11.03 7.09
CA LYS A 50 -2.37 -10.80 7.84
C LYS A 50 -1.21 -10.32 6.96
N ALA A 51 -1.28 -10.63 5.67
CA ALA A 51 -0.33 -10.18 4.66
C ALA A 51 -1.01 -10.04 3.30
N VAL A 52 -0.55 -9.09 2.48
CA VAL A 52 -0.98 -8.88 1.08
C VAL A 52 0.25 -8.80 0.20
N SER A 53 0.30 -9.61 -0.87
CA SER A 53 1.45 -9.66 -1.79
C SER A 53 2.80 -9.87 -1.09
N GLY A 54 2.83 -10.67 -0.01
CA GLY A 54 4.02 -10.96 0.78
C GLY A 54 4.42 -9.89 1.81
N VAL A 55 3.69 -8.77 1.88
CA VAL A 55 3.94 -7.68 2.84
C VAL A 55 2.98 -7.79 4.02
N ILE A 56 3.47 -7.61 5.25
CA ILE A 56 2.65 -7.61 6.47
C ILE A 56 1.58 -6.52 6.37
N ALA A 57 0.34 -6.91 6.68
CA ALA A 57 -0.80 -6.01 6.63
C ALA A 57 -1.24 -5.60 8.03
N TYR A 58 -1.68 -4.35 8.14
CA TYR A 58 -2.15 -3.73 9.36
C TYR A 58 -3.68 -3.65 9.36
N PRO A 59 -4.35 -3.81 10.52
CA PRO A 59 -5.81 -3.80 10.58
C PRO A 59 -6.43 -2.43 10.23
N ASP A 60 -5.73 -1.35 10.57
CA ASP A 60 -6.13 0.04 10.32
C ASP A 60 -4.90 0.96 10.21
N VAL A 61 -5.15 2.25 9.94
CA VAL A 61 -4.10 3.28 9.78
C VAL A 61 -3.47 3.67 11.11
N ALA A 62 -4.20 3.58 12.22
CA ALA A 62 -3.68 3.93 13.54
C ALA A 62 -2.68 2.88 14.07
N SER A 63 -2.74 1.66 13.53
CA SER A 63 -1.85 0.54 13.84
C SER A 63 -0.59 0.49 12.97
N LEU A 64 -0.40 1.44 12.05
CA LEU A 64 0.77 1.53 11.15
C LEU A 64 2.07 1.93 11.87
#